data_AF-A0A432ML90-F1
#
_entry.id   AF-A0A432ML90-F1
#
_cell.length_a   1.000
_cell.length_b   1.000
_cell.length_c   1.000
_cell.angle_alpha   90.00
_cell.angle_beta   90.00
_cell.angle_gamma   90.00
#
_symmetry.space_group_name_H-M   'P 1'
#
loop_
_entity.id
_entity.type
_entity.pdbx_description
1 polymer ?
#
loop_
_entity_poly.entity_id
_entity_poly.type
_entity_poly.pdbx_seq_one_letter_code
_entity_poly.pdbx_strand_id
1 'polypeptide(L)'
;MSGERHLLLLIEYRQGQPIKEPVHVDEISPGRFRLCASPGLVQGIAAGDEFRMLGDDGAFEVIRRGGNLAVQLFALEPVAPYQEELVARVARLGGTLDGAIERGLVFTVPVSVGFAAVEELFEGWVAEHEGWEWLFGNVYDPADGVTPLGWWDAPPTGSRDHPPPPRGLRARLAAIFGRRAH
;
A
#
# COMPACT_ATOMS: atom_id res chain seq x y z
N MET A 1 -7.39 17.86 -20.36
CA MET A 1 -6.13 17.94 -19.62
C MET A 1 -6.42 17.42 -18.23
N SER A 2 -6.04 16.17 -17.91
CA SER A 2 -5.99 15.70 -16.52
C SER A 2 -4.76 16.36 -15.93
N GLY A 3 -4.95 17.25 -14.97
CA GLY A 3 -3.85 17.79 -14.19
C GLY A 3 -3.68 16.89 -12.99
N GLU A 4 -2.45 16.47 -12.73
CA GLU A 4 -2.09 15.80 -11.48
C GLU A 4 -2.58 16.65 -10.30
N ARG A 5 -3.35 16.04 -9.42
CA ARG A 5 -3.95 16.67 -8.25
C ARG A 5 -3.51 15.95 -6.99
N HIS A 6 -3.46 16.70 -5.90
CA HIS A 6 -3.28 16.13 -4.57
C HIS A 6 -4.62 16.06 -3.85
N LEU A 7 -4.92 14.91 -3.26
CA LEU A 7 -6.01 14.74 -2.29
C LEU A 7 -5.43 14.31 -0.95
N LEU A 8 -6.17 14.59 0.14
CA LEU A 8 -5.83 14.09 1.47
C LEU A 8 -6.73 12.91 1.79
N LEU A 9 -6.16 11.70 1.86
CA LEU A 9 -6.89 10.50 2.24
C LEU A 9 -6.69 10.20 3.73
N LEU A 10 -7.75 9.68 4.36
CA LEU A 10 -7.75 9.34 5.78
C LEU A 10 -6.82 8.14 6.06
N ILE A 11 -5.92 8.31 7.02
CA ILE A 11 -5.14 7.21 7.63
C ILE A 11 -5.95 6.64 8.81
N GLU A 12 -6.25 7.49 9.79
CA GLU A 12 -6.97 7.12 11.01
C GLU A 12 -7.59 8.35 11.67
N TYR A 13 -8.45 8.12 12.66
CA TYR A 13 -8.85 9.15 13.61
C TYR A 13 -8.01 9.06 14.88
N ARG A 14 -7.32 10.14 15.24
CA ARG A 14 -6.55 10.25 16.49
C ARG A 14 -7.13 11.34 17.35
N GLN A 15 -7.61 10.98 18.55
CA GLN A 15 -8.26 11.92 19.48
C GLN A 15 -9.41 12.72 18.82
N GLY A 16 -10.17 12.07 17.94
CA GLY A 16 -11.28 12.68 17.20
C GLY A 16 -10.87 13.58 16.03
N GLN A 17 -9.58 13.70 15.72
CA GLN A 17 -9.07 14.43 14.56
C GLN A 17 -8.65 13.47 13.44
N PRO A 18 -9.01 13.72 12.18
CA PRO A 18 -8.57 12.90 11.06
C PRO A 18 -7.09 13.15 10.78
N ILE A 19 -6.29 12.10 10.83
CA ILE A 19 -4.91 12.09 10.35
C ILE A 19 -4.94 11.64 8.89
N LYS A 20 -4.32 12.41 8.00
CA LYS A 20 -4.43 12.21 6.55
C LYS A 20 -3.07 12.15 5.88
N GLU A 21 -3.02 11.47 4.74
CA GLU A 21 -1.87 11.42 3.84
C GLU A 21 -2.18 12.15 2.52
N PRO A 22 -1.27 13.01 2.02
CA PRO A 22 -1.38 13.52 0.67
C PRO A 22 -1.09 12.42 -0.36
N VAL A 23 -1.99 12.25 -1.33
CA VAL A 23 -1.84 11.29 -2.43
C VAL A 23 -1.94 11.98 -3.78
N HIS A 24 -1.23 11.43 -4.77
CA HIS A 24 -1.27 11.89 -6.15
C HIS A 24 -2.40 11.21 -6.92
N VAL A 25 -3.23 11.98 -7.61
CA VAL A 25 -4.36 11.46 -8.36
C VAL A 25 -4.54 12.13 -9.72
N ASP A 26 -5.15 11.38 -10.63
CA ASP A 26 -5.81 11.89 -11.83
C ASP A 26 -7.32 11.98 -11.59
N GLU A 27 -7.95 13.10 -11.93
CA GLU A 27 -9.41 13.21 -11.95
C GLU A 27 -9.94 12.68 -13.30
N ILE A 28 -10.53 11.48 -13.28
CA ILE A 28 -11.02 10.80 -14.49
C ILE A 28 -12.36 11.39 -14.94
N SER A 29 -13.20 11.74 -13.97
CA SER A 29 -14.49 12.44 -14.14
C SER A 29 -14.79 13.21 -12.86
N PRO A 30 -15.73 14.17 -12.86
CA PRO A 30 -16.05 14.95 -11.66
C PRO A 30 -16.29 14.06 -10.43
N GLY A 31 -15.47 14.21 -9.39
CA GLY A 31 -15.57 13.44 -8.14
C GLY A 31 -15.11 11.99 -8.22
N ARG A 32 -14.42 11.59 -9.30
CA ARG A 32 -13.87 10.25 -9.51
C ARG A 32 -12.39 10.33 -9.85
N PHE A 33 -11.58 9.65 -9.07
CA PHE A 33 -10.13 9.78 -9.11
C PHE A 33 -9.48 8.44 -9.41
N ARG A 34 -8.34 8.47 -10.08
CA ARG A 34 -7.40 7.35 -10.16
C ARG A 34 -6.20 7.68 -9.30
N LEU A 35 -5.80 6.74 -8.44
CA LEU A 35 -4.59 6.89 -7.66
C LEU A 35 -3.35 6.69 -8.55
N CYS A 36 -2.40 7.63 -8.52
CA CYS A 36 -1.20 7.57 -9.35
C CYS A 36 -0.08 6.74 -8.72
N ALA A 37 0.02 6.74 -7.39
CA ALA A 37 1.07 6.09 -6.62
C ALA A 37 0.48 5.51 -5.32
N SER A 38 0.95 4.34 -4.90
CA SER A 38 0.48 3.67 -3.68
C SER A 38 0.87 4.49 -2.45
N PRO A 39 -0.06 4.71 -1.50
CA PRO A 39 0.20 5.50 -0.30
C PRO A 39 1.05 4.74 0.71
N GLY A 40 1.86 5.48 1.47
CA GLY A 40 2.75 4.94 2.48
C GLY A 40 2.06 4.55 3.80
N LEU A 41 0.91 5.13 4.12
CA LEU A 41 0.20 4.90 5.40
C LEU A 41 -1.29 4.59 5.22
N VAL A 42 -1.94 5.21 4.23
CA VAL A 42 -3.36 4.93 3.93
C VAL A 42 -3.52 3.46 3.53
N GLN A 43 -4.56 2.83 4.06
CA GLN A 43 -4.85 1.42 3.85
C GLN A 43 -6.05 1.22 2.91
N GLY A 44 -6.15 0.05 2.28
CA GLY A 44 -7.28 -0.38 1.47
C GLY A 44 -7.24 0.05 -0.01
N ILE A 45 -6.18 0.71 -0.46
CA ILE A 45 -6.03 1.23 -1.83
C ILE A 45 -4.59 1.10 -2.36
N ALA A 46 -4.43 0.92 -3.66
CA ALA A 46 -3.13 0.91 -4.33
C ALA A 46 -3.14 1.71 -5.64
N ALA A 47 -1.96 2.04 -6.18
CA ALA A 47 -1.83 2.74 -7.45
C ALA A 47 -2.69 2.08 -8.55
N GLY A 48 -3.35 2.90 -9.36
CA GLY A 48 -4.26 2.46 -10.42
C GLY A 48 -5.70 2.18 -9.96
N ASP A 49 -5.96 2.06 -8.65
CA ASP A 49 -7.32 2.00 -8.13
C ASP A 49 -8.09 3.28 -8.47
N GLU A 50 -9.38 3.14 -8.79
CA GLU A 50 -10.30 4.25 -9.00
C GLU A 50 -11.23 4.37 -7.81
N PHE A 51 -11.37 5.57 -7.27
CA PHE A 51 -12.06 5.82 -6.01
C PHE A 51 -12.86 7.12 -6.05
N ARG A 52 -13.73 7.31 -5.06
CA ARG A 52 -14.38 8.59 -4.76
C ARG A 52 -14.27 8.94 -3.29
N MET A 53 -14.33 10.23 -3.00
CA MET A 53 -14.39 10.73 -1.62
C MET A 53 -15.80 10.50 -1.05
N LEU A 54 -15.87 10.10 0.22
CA LEU A 54 -17.11 9.96 0.98
C LEU A 54 -17.49 11.24 1.72
N GLY A 55 -16.52 12.12 1.94
CA GLY A 55 -16.69 13.41 2.62
C GLY A 55 -15.38 14.19 2.68
N ASP A 56 -15.37 15.24 3.49
CA ASP A 56 -14.23 16.17 3.62
C ASP A 56 -13.16 15.66 4.61
N ASP A 57 -13.46 14.59 5.36
CA ASP A 57 -12.55 13.97 6.33
C ASP A 57 -11.45 13.13 5.68
N GLY A 58 -11.47 12.96 4.37
CA GLY A 58 -10.51 12.14 3.63
C GLY A 58 -10.95 10.69 3.49
N ALA A 59 -12.11 10.29 4.03
CA ALA A 59 -12.65 8.96 3.81
C ALA A 59 -12.98 8.77 2.32
N PHE A 60 -12.79 7.55 1.84
CA PHE A 60 -12.96 7.21 0.43
C PHE A 60 -13.54 5.81 0.29
N GLU A 61 -14.02 5.50 -0.91
CA GLU A 61 -14.31 4.13 -1.30
C GLU A 61 -13.68 3.81 -2.66
N VAL A 62 -13.14 2.61 -2.78
CA VAL A 62 -12.62 2.09 -4.05
C VAL A 62 -13.78 1.58 -4.89
N ILE A 63 -13.94 2.16 -6.07
CA ILE A 63 -14.99 1.82 -7.05
C ILE A 63 -14.50 0.75 -8.02
N ARG A 64 -13.20 0.77 -8.36
CA ARG A 64 -12.59 -0.21 -9.27
C ARG A 64 -11.13 -0.46 -8.88
N ARG A 65 -10.73 -1.73 -8.89
CA ARG A 65 -9.34 -2.13 -8.66
C ARG A 65 -8.47 -1.94 -9.90
N GLY A 66 -7.26 -1.46 -9.69
CA GLY A 66 -6.21 -1.31 -10.69
C GLY A 66 -5.44 -2.60 -10.98
N GLY A 67 -5.57 -3.61 -10.12
CA GLY A 67 -4.82 -4.88 -10.24
C GLY A 67 -3.42 -4.82 -9.61
N ASN A 68 -3.23 -3.94 -8.64
CA ASN A 68 -1.96 -3.70 -7.99
C ASN A 68 -2.03 -3.93 -6.48
N LEU A 69 -0.92 -4.38 -5.91
CA LEU A 69 -0.66 -4.50 -4.50
C LEU A 69 0.14 -3.28 -4.05
N ALA A 70 -0.33 -2.62 -3.00
CA ALA A 70 0.49 -1.68 -2.25
C ALA A 70 1.32 -2.49 -1.24
N VAL A 71 2.63 -2.30 -1.21
CA VAL A 71 3.52 -2.89 -0.21
C VAL A 71 4.21 -1.79 0.55
N GLN A 72 3.91 -1.68 1.84
CA GLN A 72 4.46 -0.68 2.74
C GLN A 72 5.54 -1.31 3.59
N LEU A 73 6.72 -0.70 3.61
CA LEU A 73 7.85 -1.12 4.44
C LEU A 73 8.22 0.00 5.39
N PHE A 74 8.61 -0.41 6.58
CA PHE A 74 9.04 0.47 7.65
C PHE A 74 10.30 -0.10 8.30
N ALA A 75 11.19 0.79 8.72
CA ALA A 75 12.44 0.40 9.37
C ALA A 75 12.68 1.22 10.64
N LEU A 76 13.44 0.68 11.59
CA LEU A 76 13.92 1.45 12.74
C LEU A 76 15.05 2.42 12.37
N GLU A 77 15.84 2.06 11.36
CA GLU A 77 16.97 2.85 10.85
C GLU A 77 16.66 3.46 9.47
N PRO A 78 17.43 4.46 9.01
CA PRO A 78 17.21 5.07 7.71
C PRO A 78 17.26 4.05 6.56
N VAL A 79 16.28 4.13 5.65
CA VAL A 79 16.13 3.18 4.52
C VAL A 79 17.01 3.51 3.32
N ALA A 80 17.55 4.73 3.25
CA ALA A 80 18.29 5.22 2.09
C ALA A 80 19.46 4.30 1.64
N PRO A 81 20.26 3.69 2.53
CA PRO A 81 21.33 2.76 2.13
C PRO A 81 20.83 1.49 1.43
N TYR A 82 19.57 1.12 1.64
CA TYR A 82 18.97 -0.12 1.15
C TYR A 82 18.05 0.10 -0.05
N GLN A 83 17.67 1.34 -0.31
CA GLN A 83 16.63 1.68 -1.29
C GLN A 83 16.99 1.19 -2.70
N GLU A 84 18.22 1.41 -3.17
CA GLU A 84 18.63 1.01 -4.53
C GLU A 84 18.54 -0.51 -4.71
N GLU A 85 19.01 -1.27 -3.73
CA GLU A 85 18.94 -2.73 -3.77
C GLU A 85 17.50 -3.21 -3.79
N LEU A 86 16.66 -2.71 -2.87
CA LEU A 86 15.28 -3.15 -2.77
C LEU A 86 14.47 -2.77 -4.01
N VAL A 87 14.70 -1.58 -4.58
CA VAL A 87 14.13 -1.17 -5.88
C VAL A 87 14.51 -2.17 -6.97
N ALA A 88 15.78 -2.57 -7.06
CA ALA A 88 16.21 -3.56 -8.04
C ALA A 88 15.58 -4.94 -7.81
N ARG A 89 15.37 -5.36 -6.55
CA ARG A 89 14.68 -6.62 -6.22
C ARG A 89 13.20 -6.56 -6.64
N VAL A 90 12.49 -5.48 -6.30
CA VAL A 90 11.07 -5.28 -6.61
C VAL A 90 10.82 -5.12 -8.11
N ALA A 91 11.73 -4.46 -8.84
CA ALA A 91 11.64 -4.33 -10.28
C ALA A 91 11.63 -5.68 -11.02
N ARG A 92 12.24 -6.74 -10.45
CA ARG A 92 12.16 -8.10 -11.01
C ARG A 92 10.77 -8.72 -10.91
N LEU A 93 9.94 -8.23 -10.00
CA LEU A 93 8.51 -8.54 -9.91
C LEU A 93 7.66 -7.57 -10.74
N GLY A 94 8.26 -6.71 -11.57
CA GLY A 94 7.53 -5.69 -12.32
C GLY A 94 6.95 -4.58 -11.44
N GLY A 95 7.40 -4.45 -10.19
CA GLY A 95 6.98 -3.39 -9.29
C GLY A 95 7.79 -2.10 -9.42
N THR A 96 7.28 -1.04 -8.79
CA THR A 96 7.88 0.30 -8.78
C THR A 96 7.93 0.86 -7.36
N LEU A 97 8.91 1.72 -7.10
CA LEU A 97 8.94 2.54 -5.88
C LEU A 97 8.06 3.76 -6.09
N ASP A 98 7.12 3.96 -5.18
CA ASP A 98 6.11 5.01 -5.26
C ASP A 98 6.39 6.14 -4.26
N GLY A 99 7.10 5.84 -3.17
CA GLY A 99 7.46 6.83 -2.17
C GLY A 99 8.53 6.34 -1.21
N ALA A 100 9.33 7.30 -0.73
CA ALA A 100 10.36 7.07 0.27
C ALA A 100 10.35 8.19 1.30
N ILE A 101 10.39 7.81 2.57
CA ILE A 101 10.65 8.69 3.71
C ILE A 101 11.88 8.16 4.46
N GLU A 102 12.37 8.90 5.45
CA GLU A 102 13.57 8.53 6.22
C GLU A 102 13.56 7.05 6.64
N ARG A 103 12.43 6.55 7.15
CA ARG A 103 12.27 5.21 7.73
C ARG A 103 11.19 4.35 7.06
N GLY A 104 10.88 4.63 5.79
CA GLY A 104 9.82 3.88 5.10
C GLY A 104 9.89 3.97 3.59
N LEU A 105 9.43 2.90 2.95
CA LEU A 105 9.33 2.76 1.51
C LEU A 105 7.95 2.24 1.17
N VAL A 106 7.37 2.67 0.06
CA VAL A 106 6.15 2.09 -0.49
C VAL A 106 6.36 1.70 -1.94
N PHE A 107 5.93 0.48 -2.26
CA PHE A 107 6.02 -0.08 -3.59
C PHE A 107 4.64 -0.42 -4.14
N THR A 108 4.48 -0.29 -5.45
CA THR A 108 3.41 -0.92 -6.21
C THR A 108 3.93 -2.19 -6.85
N VAL A 109 3.21 -3.31 -6.72
CA VAL A 109 3.53 -4.58 -7.37
C VAL A 109 2.28 -5.14 -8.07
N PRO A 110 2.35 -5.59 -9.34
CA PRO A 110 1.19 -6.20 -10.00
C PRO A 110 0.71 -7.46 -9.26
N VAL A 111 -0.60 -7.57 -9.02
CA VAL A 111 -1.17 -8.77 -8.35
C VAL A 111 -0.98 -10.05 -9.17
N SER A 112 -0.83 -9.93 -10.48
CA SER A 112 -0.60 -11.04 -11.42
C SER A 112 0.69 -11.81 -11.16
N VAL A 113 1.65 -11.24 -10.42
CA VAL A 113 2.88 -11.93 -10.00
C VAL A 113 2.59 -12.96 -8.90
N GLY A 114 1.49 -12.80 -8.18
CA GLY A 114 1.03 -13.68 -7.13
C GLY A 114 1.63 -13.38 -5.76
N PHE A 115 0.81 -13.59 -4.72
CA PHE A 115 1.16 -13.29 -3.33
C PHE A 115 2.42 -14.00 -2.86
N ALA A 116 2.60 -15.27 -3.24
CA ALA A 116 3.75 -16.07 -2.81
C ALA A 116 5.10 -15.44 -3.21
N ALA A 117 5.22 -14.90 -4.42
CA ALA A 117 6.45 -14.26 -4.88
C ALA A 117 6.70 -12.92 -4.18
N VAL A 118 5.63 -12.20 -3.83
CA VAL A 118 5.72 -10.94 -3.07
C VAL A 118 6.11 -11.23 -1.61
N GLU A 119 5.44 -12.19 -0.98
CA GLU A 119 5.74 -12.67 0.37
C GLU A 119 7.19 -13.17 0.46
N GLU A 120 7.65 -14.02 -0.46
CA GLU A 120 9.02 -14.53 -0.48
C GLU A 120 10.07 -13.41 -0.50
N LEU A 121 9.86 -12.38 -1.34
CA LEU A 121 10.79 -11.25 -1.42
C LEU A 121 10.83 -10.47 -0.10
N PHE A 122 9.67 -10.08 0.43
CA PHE A 122 9.62 -9.16 1.57
C PHE A 122 9.81 -9.87 2.91
N GLU A 123 9.35 -11.11 3.07
CA GLU A 123 9.70 -11.96 4.22
C GLU A 123 11.19 -12.27 4.25
N GLY A 124 11.80 -12.59 3.09
CA GLY A 124 13.24 -12.78 2.98
C GLY A 124 14.01 -11.51 3.36
N TRP A 125 13.55 -10.35 2.89
CA TRP A 125 14.15 -9.06 3.21
C TRP A 125 14.17 -8.77 4.72
N VAL A 126 13.01 -8.89 5.39
CA VAL A 126 12.94 -8.61 6.84
C VAL A 126 13.61 -9.69 7.69
N ALA A 127 13.77 -10.90 7.17
CA ALA A 127 14.56 -11.95 7.83
C ALA A 127 16.08 -11.66 7.75
N GLU A 128 16.54 -11.04 6.67
CA GLU A 128 17.93 -10.63 6.46
C GLU A 128 18.28 -9.32 7.19
N HIS A 129 17.27 -8.46 7.46
CA HIS A 129 17.47 -7.11 7.99
C HIS A 129 16.64 -6.87 9.27
N GLU A 130 17.29 -6.94 10.43
CA GLU A 130 16.66 -6.67 11.72
C GLU A 130 16.08 -5.24 11.77
N GLY A 131 14.91 -5.11 12.40
CA GLY A 131 14.25 -3.81 12.57
C GLY A 131 13.44 -3.33 11.36
N TRP A 132 13.28 -4.18 10.35
CA TRP A 132 12.34 -3.95 9.25
C TRP A 132 11.02 -4.68 9.48
N GLU A 133 9.94 -4.03 9.09
CA GLU A 133 8.60 -4.60 9.04
C GLU A 133 7.99 -4.24 7.68
N TRP A 134 7.12 -5.12 7.18
CA TRP A 134 6.39 -4.87 5.93
C TRP A 134 4.93 -5.27 6.10
N LEU A 135 4.06 -4.74 5.24
CA LEU A 135 2.69 -5.19 5.11
C LEU A 135 2.10 -4.87 3.73
N PHE A 136 1.04 -5.60 3.39
CA PHE A 136 0.20 -5.24 2.27
C PHE A 136 -0.73 -4.07 2.64
N GLY A 137 -0.60 -2.97 1.91
CA GLY A 137 -1.36 -1.74 2.11
C GLY A 137 -2.83 -1.84 1.68
N ASN A 138 -3.22 -2.87 0.92
CA ASN A 138 -4.57 -2.95 0.35
C ASN A 138 -5.17 -4.36 0.32
N VAL A 139 -4.63 -5.31 1.09
CA VAL A 139 -5.05 -6.72 1.04
C VAL A 139 -5.99 -7.10 2.18
N TYR A 140 -5.77 -6.54 3.36
CA TYR A 140 -6.53 -6.83 4.56
C TYR A 140 -7.45 -5.65 4.95
N ASP A 141 -8.54 -5.95 5.65
CA ASP A 141 -9.44 -4.95 6.21
C ASP A 141 -8.66 -4.05 7.17
N PRO A 142 -8.62 -2.71 6.97
CA PRO A 142 -7.91 -1.81 7.87
C PRO A 142 -8.38 -1.85 9.32
N ALA A 143 -9.62 -2.29 9.59
CA ALA A 143 -10.18 -2.34 10.93
C ALA A 143 -9.57 -3.44 11.81
N ASP A 144 -9.16 -4.57 11.22
CA ASP A 144 -8.58 -5.70 11.96
C ASP A 144 -7.18 -6.11 11.48
N GLY A 145 -6.76 -5.64 10.31
CA GLY A 145 -5.47 -5.93 9.69
C GLY A 145 -5.25 -7.40 9.30
N VAL A 146 -6.30 -8.24 9.35
CA VAL A 146 -6.18 -9.69 9.14
C VAL A 146 -7.26 -10.30 8.25
N THR A 147 -8.42 -9.66 8.10
CA THR A 147 -9.50 -10.16 7.25
C THR A 147 -9.20 -9.85 5.78
N PRO A 148 -9.03 -10.84 4.91
CA PRO A 148 -8.74 -10.59 3.49
C PRO A 148 -9.90 -9.88 2.79
N LEU A 149 -9.60 -8.85 2.00
CA LEU A 149 -10.61 -8.09 1.23
C LEU A 149 -11.13 -8.83 -0.02
N GLY A 150 -10.40 -9.84 -0.51
CA GLY A 150 -10.83 -10.73 -1.61
C GLY A 150 -11.00 -10.09 -2.99
N TRP A 151 -10.53 -8.85 -3.18
CA TRP A 151 -10.77 -8.11 -4.43
C TRP A 151 -9.97 -8.65 -5.62
N TRP A 152 -8.92 -9.43 -5.38
CA TRP A 152 -8.08 -10.06 -6.40
C TRP A 152 -8.74 -11.28 -7.05
N ASP A 153 -9.82 -11.82 -6.45
CA ASP A 153 -10.59 -12.97 -6.96
C ASP A 153 -11.55 -12.62 -8.10
N ALA A 154 -11.75 -11.32 -8.37
CA ALA A 154 -12.61 -10.84 -9.45
C ALA A 154 -11.78 -10.61 -10.73
N PRO A 155 -11.87 -11.46 -11.76
CA PRO A 155 -11.09 -11.27 -12.97
C PRO A 155 -11.56 -10.02 -13.73
N PRO A 156 -10.66 -9.19 -14.28
CA PRO A 156 -10.99 -8.52 -15.53
C PRO A 156 -11.08 -9.62 -16.59
N THR A 157 -12.30 -9.98 -16.97
CA THR A 157 -12.67 -10.93 -18.04
C THR A 157 -11.49 -11.53 -18.83
N GLY A 158 -11.03 -12.75 -18.47
CA GLY A 158 -10.24 -13.57 -19.40
C GLY A 158 -9.02 -14.35 -18.88
N SER A 159 -8.52 -14.13 -17.67
CA SER A 159 -7.36 -14.89 -17.13
C SER A 159 -7.81 -16.01 -16.19
N ARG A 160 -7.30 -17.23 -16.38
CA ARG A 160 -7.61 -18.43 -15.56
C ARG A 160 -6.57 -18.75 -14.48
N ASP A 161 -5.53 -17.94 -14.34
CA ASP A 161 -4.53 -18.14 -13.30
C ASP A 161 -4.80 -17.17 -12.15
N HIS A 162 -5.46 -17.70 -11.12
CA HIS A 162 -5.79 -16.97 -9.91
C HIS A 162 -4.67 -17.12 -8.88
N PRO A 163 -4.11 -16.03 -8.33
CA PRO A 163 -3.10 -16.14 -7.29
C PRO A 163 -3.71 -16.74 -6.01
N PRO A 164 -3.01 -17.68 -5.34
CA PRO A 164 -3.48 -18.25 -4.07
C PRO A 164 -3.66 -17.13 -3.02
N PRO A 165 -4.61 -17.27 -2.07
CA PRO A 165 -4.83 -16.24 -1.07
C PRO A 165 -3.54 -15.99 -0.25
N PRO A 166 -3.30 -14.74 0.16
CA PRO A 166 -2.15 -14.38 0.96
C PRO A 166 -2.17 -15.11 2.31
N ARG A 167 -0.99 -15.36 2.86
CA ARG A 167 -0.83 -15.92 4.21
C ARG A 167 -1.03 -14.78 5.22
N GLY A 168 -1.86 -15.03 6.23
CA GLY A 168 -2.20 -14.03 7.25
C GLY A 168 -0.95 -13.42 7.90
N LEU A 169 -0.74 -12.12 7.68
CA LEU A 169 0.37 -11.37 8.27
C LEU A 169 -0.04 -10.85 9.66
N ARG A 170 0.83 -11.00 10.65
CA ARG A 170 0.57 -10.50 12.01
C ARG A 170 0.89 -9.01 12.13
N ALA A 171 0.03 -8.28 12.83
CA ALA A 171 0.25 -6.89 13.22
C ALA A 171 1.50 -6.73 14.09
N ARG A 172 2.54 -6.12 13.54
CA ARG A 172 3.51 -5.32 14.30
C ARG A 172 3.79 -4.06 13.49
N LEU A 173 3.25 -2.95 13.99
CA LEU A 173 3.59 -1.57 13.61
C LEU A 173 3.82 -0.70 14.88
N ALA A 174 3.45 -1.22 16.06
CA ALA A 174 3.54 -0.51 17.32
C ALA A 174 4.99 -0.21 17.74
N ALA A 175 5.96 -0.99 17.26
CA ALA A 175 7.38 -0.79 17.56
C ALA A 175 7.97 0.40 16.78
N ILE A 176 7.53 0.63 15.54
CA ILE A 176 8.12 1.64 14.64
C ILE A 176 7.52 3.03 14.88
N PHE A 177 6.20 3.10 15.16
CA PHE A 177 5.52 4.36 15.45
C PHE A 177 5.40 4.68 16.95
N GLY A 178 5.98 3.83 17.82
CA GLY A 178 5.78 3.90 19.27
C GLY A 178 7.04 3.72 20.13
N ARG A 179 7.90 4.74 20.16
CA ARG A 179 8.65 5.12 21.38
C ARG A 179 9.22 6.55 21.32
N ARG A 180 8.45 7.51 21.84
CA ARG A 180 8.96 8.58 22.72
C ARG A 180 7.86 8.93 23.73
N ALA A 181 7.82 8.15 24.81
CA ALA A 181 7.34 8.66 26.08
C ALA A 181 8.58 8.86 26.94
N HIS A 182 9.09 10.10 26.98
CA HIS A 182 9.86 10.69 28.07
C HIS A 182 9.76 12.20 27.95
#